data_AF-A0A7U1GFT7-F1
#
_entry.id   AF-A0A7U1GFT7-F1
#
_cell.length_a   1.000
_cell.length_b   1.000
_cell.length_c   1.000
_cell.angle_alpha   90.00
_cell.angle_beta   90.00
_cell.angle_gamma   90.00
#
_symmetry.space_group_name_H-M   'P 1'
#
loop_
_entity.id
_entity.type
_entity.pdbx_description
1 polymer ?
#
loop_
_entity_poly.entity_id
_entity_poly.type
_entity_poly.pdbx_seq_one_letter_code
_entity_poly.pdbx_strand_id
1 'polypeptide(L)'
;ISEESVLYLLGTIVISCTLLYTGIVKIQKIYGNSQVTNALSMLVGTSEAIRLLNIRSIHNLNNSYKHFRFKQWLAGLIDADGSFLLSKKGYASLEITMDIRDERALQAVKNVYGGSIKLRSGVSALRYRLHNKDLLNLINDVNGDIRNPIRLIQLNYICVKYNIT
;
A
#
# COMPACT_ATOMS: atom_id res chain seq x y z
N ILE A 1 -26.13 46.28 -34.29
CA ILE A 1 -26.17 45.57 -32.99
C ILE A 1 -25.79 46.61 -31.95
N SER A 2 -26.70 46.98 -31.05
CA SER A 2 -26.43 48.01 -30.04
C SER A 2 -25.41 47.48 -29.03
N GLU A 3 -24.52 48.32 -28.50
CA GLU A 3 -23.56 47.92 -27.46
C GLU A 3 -24.25 47.25 -26.26
N GLU A 4 -25.46 47.73 -25.95
CA GLU A 4 -26.33 47.17 -24.92
C GLU A 4 -26.69 45.70 -25.18
N SER A 5 -27.02 45.34 -26.42
CA SER A 5 -27.33 43.95 -26.79
C SER A 5 -26.11 43.02 -26.69
N VAL A 6 -24.89 43.54 -26.89
CA VAL A 6 -23.64 42.77 -26.72
C VAL A 6 -23.36 42.52 -25.22
N LEU A 7 -23.60 43.53 -24.37
CA LEU A 7 -23.48 43.41 -22.92
C LEU A 7 -24.43 42.36 -22.33
N TYR A 8 -25.69 42.32 -22.78
CA TYR A 8 -26.64 41.29 -22.37
C TYR A 8 -26.23 39.87 -22.82
N LEU A 9 -25.68 39.75 -24.04
CA LEU A 9 -25.18 38.47 -24.55
C LEU A 9 -23.96 37.98 -23.76
N LEU A 10 -23.01 38.86 -23.45
CA LEU A 10 -21.85 38.53 -22.62
C LEU A 10 -22.27 38.15 -21.20
N GLY A 11 -23.21 38.89 -20.61
CA GLY A 11 -23.74 38.57 -19.27
C GLY A 11 -24.41 37.19 -19.21
N THR A 12 -25.20 36.85 -20.23
CA THR A 12 -25.86 35.53 -20.30
C THR A 12 -24.88 34.38 -20.51
N ILE A 13 -23.83 34.57 -21.32
CA ILE A 13 -22.76 33.59 -21.50
C ILE A 13 -21.97 33.37 -20.20
N VAL A 14 -21.64 34.44 -19.47
CA VAL A 14 -20.91 34.35 -18.19
C VAL A 14 -21.73 33.60 -17.14
N ILE A 15 -23.03 33.89 -17.03
CA ILE A 15 -23.94 33.18 -16.12
C ILE A 15 -24.06 31.70 -16.52
N SER A 16 -24.17 31.39 -17.81
CA SER A 16 -24.20 30.01 -18.30
C SER A 16 -22.91 29.24 -17.97
N CYS A 17 -21.74 29.85 -18.18
CA CYS A 17 -20.44 29.26 -17.88
C CYS A 17 -20.25 28.99 -16.38
N THR A 18 -20.68 29.90 -15.51
CA THR A 18 -20.60 29.70 -14.05
C THR A 18 -21.50 28.55 -13.58
N LEU A 19 -22.72 28.43 -14.12
CA LEU A 19 -23.60 27.31 -13.82
C LEU A 19 -23.01 25.96 -14.27
N LEU A 20 -22.42 25.88 -15.46
CA LEU A 20 -21.74 24.68 -15.96
C LEU A 20 -20.57 24.27 -15.07
N TYR A 21 -19.73 25.23 -14.65
CA TYR A 21 -18.59 24.97 -13.78
C TYR A 21 -19.03 24.40 -12.42
N THR A 22 -20.09 24.96 -11.82
CA THR A 22 -20.64 24.42 -10.56
C THR A 22 -21.19 23.00 -10.70
N GLY A 23 -21.76 22.66 -11.87
CA GLY A 23 -22.19 21.32 -12.20
C GLY A 23 -21.02 20.32 -12.27
N ILE A 24 -19.94 20.69 -12.96
CA ILE A 24 -18.73 19.86 -13.09
C ILE A 24 -18.11 19.58 -11.71
N VAL A 25 -17.95 20.61 -10.88
CA VAL A 25 -17.38 20.45 -9.53
C VAL A 25 -18.26 19.56 -8.65
N LYS A 26 -19.59 19.66 -8.76
CA LYS A 26 -20.52 18.75 -8.06
C LYS A 26 -20.38 17.31 -8.54
N ILE A 27 -20.33 17.07 -9.85
CA ILE A 27 -20.14 15.74 -10.43
C ILE A 27 -18.81 15.14 -9.97
N GLN A 28 -17.74 15.93 -9.97
CA GLN A 28 -16.40 15.51 -9.54
C GLN A 28 -16.35 15.19 -8.04
N LYS A 29 -17.05 15.97 -7.19
CA LYS A 29 -17.24 15.65 -5.77
C LYS A 29 -18.04 14.36 -5.56
N ILE A 30 -19.05 14.09 -6.38
CA ILE A 30 -19.84 12.85 -6.30
C ILE A 30 -18.98 11.64 -6.72
N TYR A 31 -18.19 11.76 -7.79
CA TYR A 31 -17.28 10.71 -8.24
C TYR A 31 -16.17 10.41 -7.22
N GLY A 32 -15.67 11.44 -6.54
CA GLY A 32 -14.66 11.30 -5.48
C GLY A 32 -15.25 10.87 -4.12
N ASN A 33 -16.57 10.95 -3.94
CA ASN A 33 -17.27 10.56 -2.73
C ASN A 33 -18.09 9.30 -2.98
N SER A 34 -17.39 8.18 -3.18
CA SER A 34 -18.03 6.87 -3.16
C SER A 34 -18.73 6.70 -1.81
N GLN A 35 -20.06 6.62 -1.81
CA GLN A 35 -20.82 6.33 -0.60
C GLN A 35 -20.27 5.04 0.03
N VAL A 36 -20.01 5.03 1.34
CA VAL A 36 -19.58 3.84 2.10
C VAL A 36 -20.67 2.75 2.18
N THR A 37 -21.75 2.88 1.41
CA THR A 37 -22.76 1.83 1.24
C THR A 37 -23.08 1.71 -0.24
N ASN A 38 -22.43 0.78 -0.92
CA ASN A 38 -23.01 -0.03 -2.01
C ASN A 38 -21.92 -0.92 -2.61
N ALA A 39 -21.51 -1.95 -1.87
CA ALA A 39 -20.80 -3.09 -2.47
C ALA A 39 -21.73 -4.26 -2.80
N LEU A 40 -23.05 -4.15 -2.55
CA LEU A 40 -23.94 -5.27 -2.80
C LEU A 40 -25.34 -4.82 -3.20
N SER A 41 -25.54 -4.53 -4.49
CA SER A 41 -26.86 -4.76 -5.08
C SER A 41 -27.08 -6.27 -5.09
N MET A 42 -27.58 -6.81 -3.98
CA MET A 42 -28.10 -8.17 -4.01
C MET A 42 -29.30 -8.16 -4.94
N LEU A 43 -29.11 -8.65 -6.16
CA LEU A 43 -30.20 -9.01 -7.05
C LEU A 43 -31.06 -10.00 -6.25
N VAL A 44 -32.19 -9.52 -5.75
CA VAL A 44 -33.11 -10.27 -4.89
C VAL A 44 -33.68 -11.39 -5.75
N GLY A 45 -33.15 -12.61 -5.57
CA GLY A 45 -33.37 -13.74 -6.47
C GLY A 45 -32.23 -14.75 -6.51
N THR A 46 -31.02 -14.37 -6.06
CA THR A 46 -29.95 -15.36 -5.85
C THR A 46 -30.21 -16.19 -4.58
N SER A 47 -29.99 -17.50 -4.65
CA SER A 47 -30.17 -18.39 -3.49
C SER A 47 -29.22 -18.02 -2.35
N GLU A 48 -29.62 -18.28 -1.10
CA GLU A 48 -28.78 -18.02 0.09
C GLU A 48 -27.37 -18.64 -0.01
N ALA A 49 -27.25 -19.79 -0.69
CA ALA A 49 -25.96 -20.42 -0.96
C ALA A 49 -25.05 -19.57 -1.86
N ILE A 50 -25.60 -18.94 -2.92
CA ILE A 50 -24.86 -18.03 -3.81
C ILE A 50 -24.47 -16.76 -3.05
N ARG A 51 -25.34 -16.26 -2.17
CA ARG A 51 -25.05 -15.08 -1.33
C ARG A 51 -23.86 -15.30 -0.40
N LEU A 52 -23.82 -16.44 0.30
CA LEU A 52 -22.70 -16.81 1.18
C LEU A 52 -21.39 -16.98 0.42
N LEU A 53 -21.42 -17.60 -0.76
CA LEU A 53 -20.26 -17.71 -1.64
C LEU A 53 -19.73 -16.34 -2.05
N ASN A 54 -20.62 -15.40 -2.38
CA ASN A 54 -20.23 -14.04 -2.76
C ASN A 54 -19.59 -13.27 -1.59
N ILE A 55 -20.16 -13.35 -0.38
CA ILE A 55 -19.58 -12.74 0.83
C ILE A 55 -18.18 -13.31 1.11
N ARG A 56 -18.01 -14.63 1.00
CA ARG A 56 -16.69 -15.28 1.18
C ARG A 56 -15.68 -14.80 0.13
N SER A 57 -16.11 -14.68 -1.13
CA SER A 57 -15.29 -14.15 -2.22
C SER A 57 -14.84 -12.71 -1.93
N ILE A 58 -15.76 -11.83 -1.52
CA ILE A 58 -15.47 -10.43 -1.16
C ILE A 58 -14.52 -10.37 0.04
N HIS A 59 -14.72 -11.19 1.08
CA HIS A 59 -13.83 -11.24 2.24
C HIS A 59 -12.42 -11.69 1.85
N ASN A 60 -12.30 -12.70 0.99
CA ASN A 60 -11.01 -13.15 0.46
C ASN A 60 -10.31 -12.06 -0.35
N LEU A 61 -11.06 -11.34 -1.21
CA LEU A 61 -10.53 -10.22 -1.98
C LEU A 61 -10.05 -9.09 -1.07
N ASN A 62 -10.83 -8.74 -0.04
CA ASN A 62 -10.47 -7.73 0.95
C ASN A 62 -9.21 -8.13 1.73
N ASN A 63 -9.09 -9.41 2.10
CA ASN A 63 -7.88 -9.91 2.75
C ASN A 63 -6.68 -9.87 1.81
N SER A 64 -6.83 -10.36 0.58
CA SER A 64 -5.79 -10.28 -0.45
C SER A 64 -5.31 -8.84 -0.66
N TYR A 65 -6.24 -7.89 -0.73
CA TYR A 65 -5.95 -6.47 -0.89
C TYR A 65 -5.26 -5.86 0.34
N LYS A 66 -5.71 -6.19 1.57
CA LYS A 66 -5.02 -5.79 2.81
C LYS A 66 -3.61 -6.35 2.86
N HIS A 67 -3.43 -7.62 2.49
CA HIS A 67 -2.11 -8.25 2.39
C HIS A 67 -1.23 -7.52 1.38
N PHE A 68 -1.74 -7.21 0.19
CA PHE A 68 -1.00 -6.47 -0.82
C PHE A 68 -0.55 -5.10 -0.31
N ARG A 69 -1.46 -4.32 0.30
CA ARG A 69 -1.10 -3.02 0.90
C ARG A 69 -0.02 -3.15 1.97
N PHE A 70 -0.10 -4.18 2.81
CA PHE A 70 0.91 -4.44 3.84
C PHE A 70 2.28 -4.74 3.24
N LYS A 71 2.34 -5.55 2.17
CA LYS A 71 3.59 -5.86 1.45
C LYS A 71 4.23 -4.61 0.85
N GLN A 72 3.42 -3.76 0.20
CA GLN A 72 3.90 -2.49 -0.36
C GLN A 72 4.39 -1.51 0.71
N TRP A 73 3.64 -1.41 1.83
CA TRP A 73 4.05 -0.61 2.97
C TRP A 73 5.38 -1.12 3.56
N LEU A 74 5.53 -2.44 3.70
CA LEU A 74 6.77 -3.06 4.17
C LEU A 74 7.94 -2.81 3.22
N ALA A 75 7.74 -2.90 1.91
CA ALA A 75 8.77 -2.57 0.93
C ALA A 75 9.25 -1.12 1.09
N GLY A 76 8.33 -0.17 1.29
CA GLY A 76 8.67 1.22 1.57
C GLY A 76 9.43 1.41 2.90
N LEU A 77 9.06 0.66 3.94
CA LEU A 77 9.78 0.67 5.22
C LEU A 77 11.21 0.14 5.06
N ILE A 78 11.40 -0.91 4.27
CA ILE A 78 12.73 -1.49 3.98
C ILE A 78 13.57 -0.54 3.13
N ASP A 79 12.95 0.16 2.17
CA ASP A 79 13.63 1.17 1.34
C ASP A 79 14.20 2.33 2.16
N ALA A 80 13.54 2.69 3.26
CA ALA A 80 13.96 3.74 4.18
C ALA A 80 15.03 3.26 5.18
N ASP A 81 14.71 2.25 6.00
CA ASP A 81 15.50 1.88 7.18
C ASP A 81 15.99 0.43 7.18
N GLY A 82 15.65 -0.34 6.15
CA GLY A 82 16.01 -1.74 6.01
C GLY A 82 17.42 -1.92 5.44
N SER A 83 18.05 -3.08 5.68
CA SER A 83 19.29 -3.49 5.05
C SER A 83 19.31 -5.00 4.88
N PHE A 84 19.48 -5.45 3.64
CA PHE A 84 19.69 -6.85 3.33
C PHE A 84 21.18 -7.18 3.48
N LEU A 85 21.47 -8.28 4.16
CA LEU A 85 22.82 -8.73 4.46
C LEU A 85 23.00 -10.17 4.00
N LEU A 86 24.09 -10.42 3.27
CA LEU A 86 24.55 -11.75 2.92
C LEU A 86 25.94 -11.94 3.52
N SER A 87 26.06 -12.84 4.49
CA SER A 87 27.35 -13.15 5.11
C SER A 87 28.24 -13.94 4.15
N LYS A 88 29.56 -13.90 4.35
CA LYS A 88 30.52 -14.73 3.59
C LYS A 88 30.25 -16.23 3.69
N LYS A 89 29.62 -16.68 4.78
CA LYS A 89 29.21 -18.08 4.99
C LYS A 89 27.90 -18.44 4.25
N GLY A 90 27.24 -17.47 3.60
CA GLY A 90 26.00 -17.67 2.85
C GLY A 90 24.72 -17.47 3.65
N TYR A 91 24.79 -17.09 4.94
CA TYR A 91 23.60 -16.75 5.71
C TYR A 91 23.06 -15.39 5.27
N ALA A 92 21.79 -15.35 4.89
CA ALA A 92 21.06 -14.13 4.57
C ALA A 92 20.24 -13.66 5.78
N SER A 93 20.15 -12.33 5.91
CA SER A 93 19.33 -11.68 6.92
C SER A 93 18.84 -10.31 6.47
N LEU A 94 17.71 -9.88 7.02
CA LEU A 94 17.22 -8.50 6.94
C LEU A 94 17.39 -7.85 8.32
N GLU A 95 17.91 -6.63 8.34
CA GLU A 95 17.86 -5.75 9.50
C GLU A 95 17.01 -4.53 9.18
N ILE A 96 16.16 -4.10 10.12
CA ILE A 96 15.49 -2.80 10.07
C ILE A 96 15.81 -2.10 11.40
N THR A 97 16.37 -0.89 11.34
CA THR A 97 16.72 -0.13 12.55
C THR A 97 15.93 1.16 12.59
N MET A 98 15.11 1.35 13.62
CA MET A 98 14.25 2.53 13.77
C MET A 98 14.40 3.14 15.17
N ASP A 99 13.90 4.36 15.36
CA ASP A 99 13.76 4.98 16.68
C ASP A 99 12.87 4.13 17.60
N ILE A 100 13.11 4.20 18.91
CA ILE A 100 12.31 3.45 19.90
C ILE A 100 10.82 3.80 19.85
N ARG A 101 10.47 5.03 19.43
CA ARG A 101 9.08 5.49 19.29
C ARG A 101 8.30 4.71 18.22
N ASP A 102 9.01 4.17 17.23
CA ASP A 102 8.44 3.45 16.10
C ASP A 102 8.40 1.93 16.30
N GLU A 103 8.51 1.47 17.56
CA GLU A 103 8.42 0.05 17.92
C GLU A 103 7.23 -0.66 17.25
N ARG A 104 6.08 0.01 17.18
CA ARG A 104 4.85 -0.55 16.62
C ARG A 104 5.01 -1.00 15.17
N ALA A 105 5.80 -0.28 14.37
CA ALA A 105 6.08 -0.66 12.98
C ALA A 105 6.87 -1.98 12.95
N LEU A 106 7.92 -2.09 13.77
CA LEU A 106 8.72 -3.32 13.87
C LEU A 106 7.90 -4.51 14.40
N GLN A 107 7.00 -4.28 15.37
CA GLN A 107 6.10 -5.31 15.88
C GLN A 107 5.12 -5.79 14.81
N ALA A 108 4.61 -4.91 13.95
CA ALA A 108 3.75 -5.29 12.83
C ALA A 108 4.47 -6.25 11.87
N VAL A 109 5.74 -5.98 11.54
CA VAL A 109 6.56 -6.88 10.71
C VAL A 109 6.82 -8.20 11.43
N LYS A 110 7.19 -8.14 12.72
CA LYS A 110 7.46 -9.32 13.54
C LYS A 110 6.25 -10.23 13.68
N ASN A 111 5.05 -9.69 13.80
CA ASN A 111 3.82 -10.47 13.92
C ASN A 111 3.51 -11.28 12.66
N VAL A 112 3.98 -10.84 11.49
CA VAL A 112 3.75 -11.53 10.21
C VAL A 112 4.89 -12.49 9.87
N TYR A 113 6.15 -12.07 10.00
CA TYR A 113 7.30 -12.85 9.55
C TYR A 113 8.14 -13.45 10.67
N GLY A 114 7.82 -13.17 11.94
CA GLY A 114 8.63 -13.60 13.09
C GLY A 114 9.90 -12.75 13.24
N GLY A 115 11.00 -13.40 13.67
CA GLY A 115 12.27 -12.72 13.94
C GLY A 115 12.36 -12.10 15.35
N SER A 116 13.33 -11.20 15.55
CA SER A 116 13.63 -10.62 16.86
C SER A 116 13.80 -9.11 16.80
N ILE A 117 13.32 -8.42 17.85
CA ILE A 117 13.52 -6.98 18.06
C ILE A 117 14.38 -6.83 19.31
N LYS A 118 15.48 -6.07 19.20
CA LYS A 118 16.40 -5.79 20.31
C LYS A 118 16.75 -4.30 20.34
N LEU A 119 16.96 -3.77 21.53
CA LEU A 119 17.52 -2.42 21.71
C LEU A 119 18.95 -2.35 21.15
N ARG A 120 19.29 -1.22 20.54
CA ARG A 120 20.67 -0.88 20.18
C ARG A 120 21.37 -0.29 21.40
N SER A 121 22.53 -0.81 21.74
CA SER A 121 23.36 -0.26 22.82
C SER A 121 23.84 1.14 22.45
N GLY A 122 23.71 2.09 23.39
CA GLY A 122 24.22 3.46 23.24
C GLY A 122 23.38 4.38 22.34
N VAL A 123 22.23 3.93 21.83
CA VAL A 123 21.34 4.73 20.98
C VAL A 123 19.88 4.42 21.33
N SER A 124 19.00 5.43 21.28
CA SER A 124 17.54 5.26 21.47
C SER A 124 16.87 4.66 20.23
N ALA A 125 17.29 3.46 19.84
CA ALA A 125 16.84 2.78 18.63
C ALA A 125 16.60 1.27 18.87
N LEU A 126 15.67 0.72 18.10
CA LEU A 126 15.34 -0.69 18.04
C LEU A 126 15.87 -1.27 16.74
N ARG A 127 16.40 -2.49 16.81
CA ARG A 127 16.82 -3.27 15.64
C ARG A 127 15.95 -4.53 15.54
N TYR A 128 15.20 -4.62 14.46
CA TYR A 128 14.58 -5.84 13.99
C TYR A 128 15.59 -6.68 13.18
N ARG A 129 15.60 -8.00 13.40
CA ARG A 129 16.40 -8.97 12.65
C ARG A 129 15.57 -10.17 12.24
N LEU A 130 15.66 -10.54 10.96
CA LEU A 130 15.07 -11.74 10.38
C LEU A 130 16.16 -12.58 9.68
N HIS A 131 16.14 -13.90 9.86
CA HIS A 131 17.18 -14.80 9.36
C HIS A 131 16.61 -15.86 8.41
N ASN A 132 17.47 -16.28 7.47
CA ASN A 132 17.31 -17.30 6.42
C ASN A 132 15.93 -17.96 6.26
N LYS A 133 15.53 -18.89 7.13
CA LYS A 133 14.32 -19.71 6.95
C LYS A 133 13.05 -18.84 6.83
N ASP A 134 12.95 -17.79 7.63
CA ASP A 134 11.77 -16.92 7.65
C ASP A 134 11.90 -15.75 6.65
N LEU A 135 13.13 -15.44 6.23
CA LEU A 135 13.43 -14.37 5.29
C LEU A 135 12.90 -14.63 3.88
N LEU A 136 12.89 -15.89 3.43
CA LEU A 136 12.44 -16.27 2.09
C LEU A 136 11.00 -15.83 1.81
N ASN A 137 10.09 -16.02 2.78
CA ASN A 137 8.71 -15.58 2.66
C ASN A 137 8.60 -14.06 2.52
N LEU A 138 9.38 -13.32 3.31
CA LEU A 138 9.43 -11.86 3.23
C LEU A 138 9.95 -11.40 1.87
N ILE A 139 11.01 -12.02 1.36
CA ILE A 139 11.59 -11.67 0.05
C ILE A 139 10.57 -11.88 -1.06
N ASN A 140 9.89 -13.03 -1.10
CA ASN A 140 8.87 -13.29 -2.10
C ASN A 140 7.72 -12.27 -2.04
N ASP A 141 7.41 -11.76 -0.85
CA ASP A 141 6.35 -10.80 -0.63
C ASP A 141 6.72 -9.36 -1.02
N VAL A 142 8.00 -8.97 -0.93
CA VAL A 142 8.46 -7.61 -1.28
C VAL A 142 9.20 -7.53 -2.62
N ASN A 143 9.48 -8.67 -3.26
CA ASN A 143 10.14 -8.69 -4.56
C ASN A 143 9.29 -7.95 -5.61
N GLY A 144 9.92 -7.04 -6.34
CA GLY A 144 9.23 -6.14 -7.29
C GLY A 144 8.69 -4.84 -6.69
N ASP A 145 8.62 -4.69 -5.36
CA ASP A 145 8.15 -3.46 -4.70
C ASP A 145 9.27 -2.58 -4.11
N ILE A 146 10.51 -3.10 -4.04
CA ILE A 146 11.70 -2.36 -3.58
C ILE A 146 12.15 -1.34 -4.65
N ARG A 147 12.27 -0.08 -4.25
CA ARG A 147 12.59 1.05 -5.14
C ARG A 147 13.96 1.64 -4.87
N ASN A 148 14.52 1.46 -3.67
CA ASN A 148 15.84 1.99 -3.33
C ASN A 148 16.93 1.19 -4.06
N PRO A 149 17.78 1.84 -4.89
CA PRO A 149 18.77 1.13 -5.71
C PRO A 149 19.79 0.35 -4.88
N ILE A 150 20.15 0.85 -3.70
CA ILE A 150 21.10 0.16 -2.82
C ILE A 150 20.43 -1.10 -2.24
N ARG A 151 19.16 -1.00 -1.81
CA ARG A 151 18.42 -2.16 -1.29
C ARG A 151 18.16 -3.20 -2.38
N LEU A 152 17.86 -2.76 -3.61
CA LEU A 152 17.67 -3.63 -4.77
C LEU A 152 18.92 -4.46 -5.07
N ILE A 153 20.10 -3.84 -5.07
CA ILE A 153 21.38 -4.54 -5.26
C ILE A 153 21.61 -5.57 -4.15
N GLN A 154 21.37 -5.18 -2.88
CA GLN A 154 21.53 -6.11 -1.76
C GLN A 154 20.55 -7.30 -1.83
N LEU A 155 19.29 -7.04 -2.23
CA LEU A 155 18.27 -8.05 -2.43
C LEU A 155 18.66 -9.00 -3.57
N ASN A 156 19.17 -8.47 -4.69
CA ASN A 156 19.59 -9.26 -5.84
C ASN A 156 20.66 -10.30 -5.46
N TYR A 157 21.65 -9.93 -4.64
CA TYR A 157 22.64 -10.91 -4.16
C TYR A 157 22.00 -12.08 -3.41
N ILE A 158 20.93 -11.83 -2.66
CA ILE A 158 20.19 -12.87 -1.96
C ILE A 158 19.36 -13.67 -2.97
N CYS A 159 18.64 -13.04 -3.89
CA CYS A 159 17.84 -13.72 -4.92
C CYS A 159 18.70 -14.69 -5.75
N VAL A 160 19.88 -14.26 -6.21
CA VAL A 160 20.85 -15.10 -6.91
C VAL A 160 21.31 -16.27 -6.04
N LYS A 161 21.54 -16.06 -4.74
CA LYS A 161 21.99 -17.12 -3.83
C LYS A 161 20.94 -18.22 -3.63
N TYR A 162 19.65 -17.87 -3.63
CA TYR A 162 18.54 -18.78 -3.37
C TYR A 162 17.75 -19.18 -4.63
N ASN A 163 18.22 -18.79 -5.83
CA ASN A 163 17.54 -19.03 -7.10
C ASN A 163 16.09 -18.50 -7.12
N ILE A 164 15.88 -17.29 -6.59
CA ILE A 164 14.60 -16.59 -6.64
C ILE A 164 14.60 -15.67 -7.86
N THR A 165 13.57 -15.79 -8.71
CA THR A 165 13.34 -14.96 -9.90
C THR A 165 12.40 -13.80 -9.61
#